data_AF-A0A409XFC1-F1
#
_entry.id   AF-A0A409XFC1-F1
#
_cell.length_a   1.000
_cell.length_b   1.000
_cell.length_c   1.000
_cell.angle_alpha   90.00
_cell.angle_beta   90.00
_cell.angle_gamma   90.00
#
_symmetry.space_group_name_H-M   'P 1'
#
loop_
_entity.id
_entity.type
_entity.pdbx_description
1 polymer ?
#
loop_
_entity_poly.entity_id
_entity_poly.type
_entity_poly.pdbx_seq_one_letter_code
_entity_poly.pdbx_strand_id
1 'polypeptide(L)'
;MDIKCPKCGALHWMAEYISNLSDHFPTFGMCCFSGKIVLPKLDYPPVQLNVLLRNNMPQSKNFLNDIQQYNNALAMTSLEVTVDHAINNRPGPYVFKVQRRLVLHAQLYIFDPAEALNFCIQHSANSGLDRTTMSILQDMLYHSHSGAWLYKQAFEITHNMPIDQQCTIALCYECETDR
;
A
#
# COMPACT_ATOMS: atom_id res chain seq x y z
N MET A 1 -4.20 19.14 13.83
CA MET A 1 -2.89 19.33 13.16
C MET A 1 -3.03 20.59 12.35
N ASP A 2 -2.64 21.71 12.95
CA ASP A 2 -3.18 23.01 12.51
C ASP A 2 -2.07 24.03 12.25
N ILE A 3 -0.81 23.68 12.54
CA ILE A 3 0.35 24.56 12.35
C ILE A 3 1.10 24.12 11.11
N LYS A 4 1.26 25.05 10.16
CA LYS A 4 2.01 24.81 8.93
C LYS A 4 3.50 25.06 9.17
N CYS A 5 4.33 24.10 8.79
CA CYS A 5 5.76 24.30 8.72
C CYS A 5 6.07 25.42 7.71
N PRO A 6 6.80 26.49 8.09
CA PRO A 6 7.08 27.62 7.20
C PRO A 6 8.01 27.25 6.04
N LYS A 7 8.71 26.10 6.12
CA LYS A 7 9.67 25.65 5.10
C LYS A 7 9.02 24.77 4.03
N CYS A 8 8.20 23.79 4.41
CA CYS A 8 7.61 22.82 3.47
C CYS A 8 6.07 22.82 3.43
N GLY A 9 5.40 23.55 4.33
CA GLY A 9 3.94 23.61 4.41
C GLY A 9 3.26 22.40 5.05
N ALA A 10 4.01 21.41 5.53
CA ALA A 10 3.46 20.26 6.26
C ALA A 10 2.70 20.69 7.53
N LEU A 11 1.62 20.01 7.85
CA LEU A 11 0.81 20.27 9.05
C LEU A 11 1.35 19.49 10.25
N HIS A 12 1.46 20.16 11.38
CA HIS A 12 2.00 19.63 12.62
C HIS A 12 1.11 19.97 13.82
N TRP A 13 1.31 19.24 14.92
CA TRP A 13 0.85 19.67 16.23
C TRP A 13 1.87 20.65 16.84
N MET A 14 1.39 21.57 17.69
CA MET A 14 2.29 22.52 18.36
C MET A 14 3.37 21.79 19.17
N ALA A 15 3.01 20.69 19.83
CA ALA A 15 3.94 19.90 20.64
C ALA A 15 5.14 19.31 19.86
N GLU A 16 5.13 19.32 18.52
CA GLU A 16 6.21 18.78 17.67
C GLU A 16 7.28 19.82 17.30
N TYR A 17 7.15 21.07 17.76
CA TYR A 17 8.18 22.10 17.48
C TYR A 17 9.48 21.80 18.23
N ILE A 18 10.63 22.10 17.62
CA ILE A 18 11.96 21.73 18.17
C ILE A 18 12.70 22.93 18.78
N SER A 19 12.42 24.16 18.35
CA SER A 19 13.19 25.35 18.74
C SER A 19 12.53 26.18 19.85
N ASN A 20 13.25 26.38 20.96
CA ASN A 20 12.95 27.31 22.06
C ASN A 20 13.03 28.81 21.69
N LEU A 21 13.10 29.15 20.39
CA LEU A 21 13.28 30.53 19.91
C LEU A 21 11.96 31.07 19.35
N SER A 22 11.17 31.62 20.27
CA SER A 22 9.92 32.35 20.07
C SER A 22 8.76 31.55 19.44
N ASP A 23 7.60 31.62 20.10
CA ASP A 23 6.30 31.11 19.63
C ASP A 23 5.87 31.64 18.25
N HIS A 24 6.62 32.57 17.67
CA HIS A 24 6.30 33.23 16.41
C HIS A 24 6.80 32.49 15.17
N PHE A 25 7.81 31.62 15.28
CA PHE A 25 8.35 30.86 14.13
C PHE A 25 8.65 29.40 14.49
N PRO A 26 7.61 28.54 14.59
CA PRO A 26 7.80 27.15 14.94
C PRO A 26 8.62 26.42 13.87
N THR A 27 9.71 25.78 14.32
CA THR A 27 10.59 24.97 13.46
C THR A 27 10.31 23.49 13.69
N PHE A 28 10.08 22.75 12.60
CA PHE A 28 9.82 21.31 12.63
C PHE A 28 10.96 20.54 11.96
N GLY A 29 11.45 19.49 12.62
CA GLY A 29 12.53 18.63 12.11
C GLY A 29 12.01 17.44 11.31
N MET A 30 10.84 16.91 11.65
CA MET A 30 10.35 15.65 11.09
C MET A 30 9.92 15.74 9.62
N CYS A 31 9.42 16.88 9.15
CA CYS A 31 8.84 16.99 7.81
C CYS A 31 9.83 17.33 6.70
N CYS A 32 10.85 18.13 6.98
CA CYS A 32 11.80 18.60 5.95
C CYS A 32 13.22 18.74 6.49
N PHE A 33 13.51 18.10 7.63
CA PHE A 33 14.79 18.19 8.30
C PHE A 33 15.21 19.66 8.50
N SER A 34 14.27 20.47 9.01
CA SER A 34 14.42 21.92 9.19
C SER A 34 14.71 22.69 7.88
N GLY A 35 14.20 22.22 6.75
CA GLY A 35 14.37 22.81 5.42
C GLY A 35 15.60 22.32 4.66
N LYS A 36 16.32 21.31 5.18
CA LYS A 36 17.48 20.70 4.50
C LYS A 36 17.08 19.77 3.37
N ILE A 37 15.86 19.22 3.40
CA ILE A 37 15.33 18.37 2.34
C ILE A 37 14.07 18.99 1.74
N VAL A 38 13.95 18.89 0.42
CA VAL A 38 12.73 19.23 -0.32
C VAL A 38 12.03 17.93 -0.65
N LEU A 39 10.92 17.64 0.04
CA LEU A 39 10.11 16.48 -0.30
C LEU A 39 9.32 16.78 -1.58
N PRO A 40 9.31 15.88 -2.57
CA PRO A 40 8.42 16.01 -3.71
C PRO A 40 6.97 16.00 -3.23
N LYS A 41 6.11 16.77 -3.90
CA LYS A 41 4.68 16.71 -3.62
C LYS A 41 4.17 15.35 -4.06
N LEU A 42 3.31 14.76 -3.25
CA LEU A 42 2.59 13.55 -3.65
C LEU A 42 1.71 13.87 -4.85
N ASP A 43 1.77 12.99 -5.85
CA ASP A 43 0.86 13.05 -6.98
C ASP A 43 -0.58 12.82 -6.50
N TYR A 44 -1.52 13.37 -7.26
CA TYR A 44 -2.92 13.10 -7.00
C TYR A 44 -3.22 11.62 -7.25
N PRO A 45 -4.04 10.97 -6.39
CA PRO A 45 -4.43 9.60 -6.62
C PRO A 45 -5.21 9.48 -7.94
N PRO A 46 -5.17 8.30 -8.60
CA PRO A 46 -6.01 8.02 -9.76
C PRO A 46 -7.48 8.34 -9.49
N VAL A 47 -8.20 8.80 -10.51
CA VAL A 47 -9.57 9.33 -10.38
C VAL A 47 -10.51 8.34 -9.68
N GLN A 48 -10.38 7.05 -10.01
CA GLN A 48 -11.15 5.94 -9.46
C GLN A 48 -10.97 5.86 -7.93
N LEU A 49 -9.72 5.86 -7.47
CA LEU A 49 -9.40 5.81 -6.05
C LEU A 49 -9.85 7.10 -5.34
N ASN A 50 -9.66 8.26 -5.97
CA ASN A 50 -10.06 9.53 -5.39
C ASN A 50 -11.59 9.61 -5.14
N VAL A 51 -12.40 9.08 -6.06
CA VAL A 51 -13.87 9.00 -5.89
C VAL A 51 -14.24 8.08 -4.72
N LEU A 52 -13.59 6.92 -4.62
CA LEU A 52 -13.82 5.98 -3.51
C LEU A 52 -13.42 6.58 -2.15
N LEU A 53 -12.35 7.37 -2.10
CA LEU A 53 -11.84 7.99 -0.87
C LEU A 53 -12.64 9.21 -0.40
N ARG A 54 -13.18 10.02 -1.33
CA ARG A 54 -13.73 11.35 -1.01
C ARG A 54 -15.24 11.47 -1.14
N ASN A 55 -15.89 10.60 -1.91
CA ASN A 55 -17.32 10.71 -2.14
C ASN A 55 -18.12 10.13 -0.95
N ASN A 56 -19.36 10.58 -0.77
CA ASN A 56 -20.24 10.16 0.33
C ASN A 56 -21.26 9.08 -0.10
N MET A 57 -21.00 8.44 -1.25
CA MET A 57 -21.87 7.39 -1.79
C MET A 57 -21.76 6.11 -0.97
N PRO A 58 -22.81 5.24 -0.96
CA PRO A 58 -22.76 3.96 -0.27
C PRO A 58 -21.55 3.11 -0.63
N GLN A 59 -21.16 3.10 -1.91
CA GLN A 59 -19.97 2.39 -2.39
C GLN A 59 -18.69 2.91 -1.72
N SER A 60 -18.49 4.23 -1.65
CA SER A 60 -17.34 4.84 -1.00
C SER A 60 -17.30 4.52 0.50
N LYS A 61 -18.46 4.52 1.18
CA LYS A 61 -18.54 4.15 2.61
C LYS A 61 -18.17 2.69 2.83
N ASN A 62 -18.70 1.79 2.01
CA ASN A 62 -18.37 0.36 2.08
C ASN A 62 -16.89 0.14 1.81
N PHE A 63 -16.35 0.77 0.76
CA PHE A 63 -14.91 0.74 0.47
C PHE A 63 -14.07 1.21 1.65
N LEU A 64 -14.42 2.34 2.29
CA LEU A 64 -13.67 2.88 3.42
C LEU A 64 -13.74 1.96 4.65
N ASN A 65 -14.88 1.30 4.90
CA ASN A 65 -15.02 0.33 5.98
C ASN A 65 -14.12 -0.89 5.77
N ASP A 66 -13.98 -1.34 4.53
CA ASP A 66 -13.23 -2.55 4.17
C ASP A 66 -11.90 -2.27 3.46
N ILE A 67 -11.38 -1.03 3.56
CA ILE A 67 -10.22 -0.57 2.78
C ILE A 67 -8.97 -1.43 3.01
N GLN A 68 -8.79 -1.93 4.23
CA GLN A 68 -7.68 -2.82 4.56
C GLN A 68 -7.80 -4.16 3.85
N GLN A 69 -9.01 -4.72 3.76
CA GLN A 69 -9.25 -5.97 3.04
C GLN A 69 -9.00 -5.78 1.53
N TYR A 70 -9.47 -4.68 0.94
CA TYR A 70 -9.16 -4.34 -0.46
C TYR A 70 -7.65 -4.20 -0.71
N ASN A 71 -6.93 -3.48 0.15
CA ASN A 71 -5.48 -3.31 0.02
C ASN A 71 -4.73 -4.64 0.15
N ASN A 72 -5.14 -5.50 1.08
CA ASN A 72 -4.56 -6.84 1.24
C ASN A 72 -4.85 -7.72 0.03
N ALA A 73 -6.09 -7.70 -0.45
CA ALA A 73 -6.52 -8.47 -1.60
C ALA A 73 -5.79 -8.06 -2.88
N LEU A 74 -5.39 -6.79 -3.03
CA LEU A 74 -4.70 -6.27 -4.21
C LEU A 74 -3.19 -6.10 -4.03
N ALA A 75 -2.63 -6.54 -2.90
CA ALA A 75 -1.22 -6.38 -2.60
C ALA A 75 -0.36 -7.11 -3.65
N MET A 76 0.61 -6.40 -4.24
CA MET A 76 1.60 -6.99 -5.16
C MET A 76 2.52 -8.01 -4.50
N THR A 77 2.67 -7.90 -3.19
CA THR A 77 3.46 -8.82 -2.39
C THR A 77 2.61 -9.21 -1.20
N SER A 78 2.24 -10.48 -1.13
CA SER A 78 1.65 -10.98 0.10
C SER A 78 2.73 -11.17 1.17
N LEU A 79 2.27 -11.22 2.41
CA LEU A 79 3.07 -11.45 3.60
C LEU A 79 2.48 -12.69 4.25
N GLU A 80 3.28 -13.74 4.46
CA GLU A 80 2.80 -14.89 5.22
C GLU A 80 2.92 -14.55 6.70
N VAL A 81 1.88 -13.92 7.24
CA VAL A 81 1.88 -13.38 8.60
C VAL A 81 0.75 -13.97 9.42
N THR A 82 1.10 -14.49 10.60
CA THR A 82 0.13 -14.81 11.64
C THR A 82 -0.30 -13.53 12.32
N VAL A 83 -1.54 -13.10 12.09
CA VAL A 83 -2.10 -11.90 12.74
C VAL A 83 -2.37 -12.22 14.21
N ASP A 84 -1.61 -11.57 15.10
CA ASP A 84 -1.88 -11.64 16.54
C ASP A 84 -2.96 -10.63 16.91
N HIS A 85 -4.22 -11.08 16.91
CA HIS A 85 -5.37 -10.28 17.29
C HIS A 85 -5.34 -9.81 18.76
N ALA A 86 -4.55 -10.47 19.63
CA ALA A 86 -4.49 -10.11 21.05
C ALA A 86 -3.85 -8.73 21.28
N ILE A 87 -3.03 -8.26 20.34
CA ILE A 87 -2.33 -6.97 20.42
C ILE A 87 -3.33 -5.80 20.33
N ASN A 88 -4.39 -5.96 19.53
CA ASN A 88 -5.39 -4.92 19.30
C ASN A 88 -6.55 -4.92 20.31
N ASN A 89 -6.51 -5.81 21.32
CA ASN A 89 -7.50 -5.85 22.39
C ASN A 89 -7.25 -4.81 23.50
N ARG A 90 -6.26 -3.93 23.35
CA ARG A 90 -5.92 -2.88 24.31
C ARG A 90 -6.28 -1.50 23.75
N PRO A 91 -6.66 -0.52 24.60
CA PRO A 91 -6.86 0.86 24.16
C PRO A 91 -5.57 1.41 23.55
N GLY A 92 -5.64 1.85 22.28
CA GLY A 92 -4.49 2.39 21.56
C GLY A 92 -4.71 2.41 20.05
N PRO A 93 -3.75 2.99 19.29
CA PRO A 93 -3.74 2.89 17.83
C PRO A 93 -3.66 1.42 17.41
N TYR A 94 -4.32 1.07 16.30
CA TYR A 94 -4.22 -0.28 15.74
C TYR A 94 -2.77 -0.62 15.42
N VAL A 95 -2.31 -1.77 15.91
CA VAL A 95 -0.95 -2.29 15.69
C VAL A 95 -1.02 -3.51 14.80
N PHE A 96 -0.42 -3.40 13.62
CA PHE A 96 -0.16 -4.55 12.75
C PHE A 96 1.25 -5.06 13.01
N LYS A 97 1.37 -6.22 13.69
CA LYS A 97 2.66 -6.84 13.99
C LYS A 97 2.97 -7.94 12.98
N VAL A 98 4.08 -7.79 12.28
CA VAL A 98 4.59 -8.76 11.31
C VAL A 98 5.69 -9.59 11.98
N GLN A 99 5.49 -10.91 12.11
CA GLN A 99 6.52 -11.87 12.52
C GLN A 99 6.84 -12.84 11.36
N ARG A 100 7.90 -12.51 10.61
CA ARG A 100 8.57 -13.27 9.52
C ARG A 100 7.87 -13.39 8.14
N ARG A 101 8.76 -13.64 7.15
CA ARG A 101 8.70 -13.94 5.70
C ARG A 101 7.69 -13.19 4.82
N LEU A 102 8.22 -12.27 4.02
CA LEU A 102 7.61 -11.82 2.75
C LEU A 102 7.57 -13.01 1.80
N VAL A 103 6.37 -13.50 1.47
CA VAL A 103 6.18 -14.54 0.46
C VAL A 103 5.33 -13.93 -0.63
N LEU A 104 5.89 -13.79 -1.81
CA LEU A 104 5.30 -13.03 -2.89
C LEU A 104 4.22 -13.85 -3.63
N HIS A 105 2.95 -13.74 -3.23
CA HIS A 105 1.85 -14.19 -4.09
C HIS A 105 1.51 -13.08 -5.10
N ALA A 106 2.39 -12.88 -6.09
CA ALA A 106 2.13 -12.00 -7.24
C ALA A 106 1.14 -12.60 -8.26
N GLN A 107 0.38 -13.63 -7.88
CA GLN A 107 -0.54 -14.36 -8.76
C GLN A 107 -1.50 -13.41 -9.48
N LEU A 108 -1.98 -12.37 -8.79
CA LEU A 108 -2.84 -11.34 -9.37
C LEU A 108 -2.30 -10.71 -10.64
N TYR A 109 -1.01 -10.40 -10.68
CA TYR A 109 -0.41 -9.62 -11.77
C TYR A 109 0.22 -10.51 -12.87
N ILE A 110 0.08 -11.83 -12.72
CA ILE A 110 0.58 -12.86 -13.62
C ILE A 110 -0.56 -13.40 -14.50
N PHE A 111 -1.76 -13.57 -13.94
CA PHE A 111 -2.93 -14.07 -14.65
C PHE A 111 -3.64 -12.99 -15.47
N ASP A 112 -4.55 -13.42 -16.35
CA ASP A 112 -5.52 -12.53 -16.98
C ASP A 112 -6.28 -11.75 -15.89
N PRO A 113 -6.48 -10.42 -16.03
CA PRO A 113 -7.12 -9.60 -15.00
C PRO A 113 -8.49 -10.14 -14.56
N ALA A 114 -9.30 -10.66 -15.49
CA ALA A 114 -10.62 -11.17 -15.18
C ALA A 114 -10.55 -12.50 -14.40
N GLU A 115 -9.62 -13.38 -14.73
CA GLU A 115 -9.36 -14.61 -13.97
C GLU A 115 -8.82 -14.29 -12.57
N ALA A 116 -7.83 -13.39 -12.49
CA ALA A 116 -7.24 -12.93 -11.25
C ALA A 116 -8.30 -12.33 -10.30
N LEU A 117 -9.23 -11.54 -10.84
CA LEU A 117 -10.36 -10.98 -10.10
C LEU A 117 -11.26 -12.08 -9.53
N ASN A 118 -11.60 -13.07 -10.35
CA ASN A 118 -12.48 -14.17 -9.95
C ASN A 118 -11.85 -15.02 -8.85
N PHE A 119 -10.55 -15.35 -8.94
CA PHE A 119 -9.85 -16.05 -7.88
C PHE A 119 -9.80 -15.24 -6.58
N CYS A 120 -9.53 -13.93 -6.67
CA CYS A 120 -9.42 -13.09 -5.48
C CYS A 120 -10.76 -12.88 -4.78
N ILE A 121 -11.84 -12.67 -5.53
CA ILE A 121 -13.16 -12.45 -4.92
C ILE A 121 -13.74 -13.74 -4.32
N GLN A 122 -13.32 -14.91 -4.81
CA GLN A 122 -13.75 -16.21 -4.28
C GLN A 122 -12.97 -16.63 -3.02
N HIS A 123 -11.87 -15.95 -2.69
CA HIS A 123 -11.07 -16.27 -1.52
C HIS A 123 -11.85 -15.95 -0.23
N SER A 124 -11.86 -16.88 0.73
CA SER A 124 -12.63 -16.75 1.98
C SER A 124 -12.27 -15.49 2.79
N ALA A 125 -11.00 -15.09 2.77
CA ALA A 125 -10.53 -13.87 3.45
C ALA A 125 -11.08 -12.55 2.84
N ASN A 126 -11.65 -12.62 1.64
CA ASN A 126 -12.22 -11.47 0.92
C ASN A 126 -13.77 -11.54 0.89
N SER A 127 -14.36 -12.39 1.75
CA SER A 127 -15.81 -12.53 1.83
C SER A 127 -16.45 -11.19 2.21
N GLY A 128 -17.43 -10.74 1.43
CA GLY A 128 -18.16 -9.50 1.69
C GLY A 128 -17.62 -8.28 0.93
N LEU A 129 -16.48 -8.38 0.24
CA LEU A 129 -16.02 -7.31 -0.64
C LEU A 129 -16.95 -7.14 -1.84
N ASP A 130 -17.27 -5.89 -2.16
CA ASP A 130 -18.00 -5.55 -3.38
C ASP A 130 -17.12 -5.80 -4.61
N ARG A 131 -17.60 -6.70 -5.48
CA ARG A 131 -16.92 -7.11 -6.72
C ARG A 131 -16.70 -5.95 -7.67
N THR A 132 -17.65 -5.00 -7.74
CA THR A 132 -17.54 -3.84 -8.64
C THR A 132 -16.38 -2.95 -8.22
N THR A 133 -16.29 -2.65 -6.93
CA THR A 133 -15.19 -1.87 -6.34
C THR A 133 -13.85 -2.59 -6.53
N MET A 134 -13.79 -3.91 -6.32
CA MET A 134 -12.57 -4.70 -6.56
C MET A 134 -12.11 -4.59 -8.03
N SER A 135 -13.04 -4.73 -8.98
CA SER A 135 -12.74 -4.61 -10.42
C SER A 135 -12.21 -3.21 -10.76
N ILE A 136 -12.84 -2.15 -10.24
CA ILE A 136 -12.41 -0.76 -10.45
C ILE A 136 -10.98 -0.54 -9.95
N LEU A 137 -10.66 -1.05 -8.75
CA LEU A 137 -9.34 -0.92 -8.16
C LEU A 137 -8.29 -1.74 -8.91
N GLN A 138 -8.62 -2.97 -9.30
CA GLN A 138 -7.74 -3.83 -10.06
C GLN A 138 -7.42 -3.21 -11.43
N ASP A 139 -8.43 -2.79 -12.19
CA ASP A 139 -8.25 -2.10 -13.47
C ASP A 139 -7.37 -0.85 -13.28
N MET A 140 -7.65 -0.05 -12.26
CA MET A 140 -6.84 1.13 -11.96
C MET A 140 -5.37 0.78 -11.73
N LEU A 141 -5.06 -0.29 -10.99
CA LEU A 141 -3.68 -0.73 -10.76
C LEU A 141 -3.01 -1.23 -12.05
N TYR A 142 -3.68 -1.99 -12.90
CA TYR A 142 -3.11 -2.43 -14.18
C TYR A 142 -2.76 -1.27 -15.12
N HIS A 143 -3.53 -0.19 -15.10
CA HIS A 143 -3.33 0.94 -16.02
C HIS A 143 -2.39 2.02 -15.45
N SER A 144 -2.28 2.15 -14.13
CA SER A 144 -1.54 3.26 -13.50
C SER A 144 -0.29 2.83 -12.73
N HIS A 145 -0.19 1.56 -12.31
CA HIS A 145 0.91 1.11 -11.46
C HIS A 145 1.98 0.37 -12.29
N SER A 146 3.18 0.96 -12.40
CA SER A 146 4.30 0.38 -13.15
C SER A 146 4.65 -1.05 -12.71
N GLY A 147 4.51 -1.35 -11.41
CA GLY A 147 4.71 -2.70 -10.87
C GLY A 147 3.85 -3.78 -11.52
N ALA A 148 2.60 -3.49 -11.90
CA ALA A 148 1.71 -4.50 -12.50
C ALA A 148 2.26 -4.98 -13.84
N TRP A 149 2.78 -4.04 -14.63
CA TRP A 149 3.45 -4.35 -15.89
C TRP A 149 4.77 -5.09 -15.67
N LEU A 150 5.58 -4.72 -14.67
CA LEU A 150 6.83 -5.41 -14.37
C LEU A 150 6.61 -6.89 -14.03
N TYR A 151 5.59 -7.22 -13.23
CA TYR A 151 5.26 -8.61 -12.92
C TYR A 151 4.78 -9.38 -14.15
N LYS A 152 3.94 -8.76 -14.97
CA LYS A 152 3.48 -9.37 -16.23
C LYS A 152 4.65 -9.64 -17.18
N GLN A 153 5.54 -8.67 -17.36
CA GLN A 153 6.71 -8.82 -18.22
C GLN A 153 7.67 -9.89 -17.69
N ALA A 154 7.93 -9.91 -16.39
CA ALA A 154 8.77 -10.93 -15.76
C ALA A 154 8.20 -12.33 -16.00
N PHE A 155 6.88 -12.50 -15.86
CA PHE A 155 6.20 -13.75 -16.17
C PHE A 155 6.35 -14.13 -17.65
N GLU A 156 6.05 -13.23 -18.59
CA GLU A 156 6.16 -13.48 -20.04
C GLU A 156 7.58 -13.89 -20.43
N ILE A 157 8.61 -13.27 -19.84
CA ILE A 157 10.01 -13.62 -20.08
C ILE A 157 10.30 -15.04 -19.57
N THR A 158 9.94 -15.35 -18.33
CA THR A 158 10.20 -16.68 -17.74
C THR A 158 9.42 -17.80 -18.39
N HIS A 159 8.20 -17.54 -18.85
CA HIS A 159 7.36 -18.55 -19.51
C HIS A 159 7.89 -18.94 -20.89
N ASN A 160 8.50 -17.99 -21.61
CA ASN A 160 9.04 -18.21 -22.95
C ASN A 160 10.52 -18.67 -22.95
N MET A 161 11.12 -18.89 -21.78
CA MET A 161 12.49 -19.39 -21.68
C MET A 161 12.60 -20.85 -22.13
N PRO A 162 13.64 -21.21 -22.91
CA PRO A 162 14.02 -22.59 -23.16
C PRO A 162 14.15 -23.38 -21.86
N ILE A 163 13.86 -24.69 -21.90
CA ILE A 163 13.88 -25.57 -20.71
C ILE A 163 15.25 -25.56 -20.02
N ASP A 164 16.34 -25.39 -20.78
CA ASP A 164 17.72 -25.26 -20.30
C ASP A 164 18.03 -23.91 -19.61
N GLN A 165 17.15 -22.92 -19.76
CA GLN A 165 17.27 -21.57 -19.18
C GLN A 165 16.13 -21.23 -18.22
N GLN A 166 15.28 -22.21 -17.91
CA GLN A 166 14.10 -22.01 -17.08
C GLN A 166 14.54 -21.58 -15.67
N CYS A 167 14.24 -20.32 -15.32
CA CYS A 167 14.60 -19.77 -14.02
C CYS A 167 13.35 -19.54 -13.16
N THR A 168 13.45 -19.90 -11.89
CA THR A 168 12.41 -19.60 -10.90
C THR A 168 12.70 -18.24 -10.30
N ILE A 169 11.87 -17.24 -10.62
CA ILE A 169 11.95 -15.93 -9.96
C ILE A 169 11.34 -16.07 -8.56
N ALA A 170 12.17 -15.94 -7.53
CA ALA A 170 11.76 -15.88 -6.14
C ALA A 170 12.49 -14.73 -5.43
N LEU A 171 11.80 -14.03 -4.53
CA LEU A 171 12.49 -13.14 -3.58
C LEU A 171 13.29 -14.00 -2.59
N CYS A 172 14.61 -13.90 -2.65
CA CYS A 172 15.48 -14.41 -1.59
C CYS A 172 15.58 -13.35 -0.50
N TYR A 173 15.30 -13.76 0.74
CA TYR A 173 15.58 -12.96 1.93
C TYR A 173 16.87 -13.50 2.55
N GLU A 174 17.91 -12.66 2.60
CA GLU A 174 19.16 -13.00 3.25
C GLU A 174 19.22 -12.30 4.61
N CYS A 175 19.12 -13.09 5.68
CA CYS A 175 19.05 -12.61 7.07
C CYS A 175 20.26 -11.75 7.49
N GLU A 176 21.38 -11.87 6.79
CA GLU A 176 22.62 -11.13 7.08
C GLU A 176 22.68 -9.75 6.41
N THR A 177 22.00 -9.57 5.27
CA THR A 177 22.13 -8.40 4.39
C THR A 177 20.86 -7.54 4.36
N ASP A 178 19.68 -8.13 4.53
CA ASP A 178 18.38 -7.46 4.41
C ASP A 178 17.81 -6.99 5.77
N ARG A 179 18.60 -6.23 6.55
CA ARG A 179 18.19 -5.67 7.86
C ARG A 179 17.39 -4.38 7.77
#